data_AF-A0A6A6WW22-F1
#
_entry.id   AF-A0A6A6WW22-F1
#
_cell.length_a   1.000
_cell.length_b   1.000
_cell.length_c   1.000
_cell.angle_alpha   90.00
_cell.angle_beta   90.00
_cell.angle_gamma   90.00
#
_symmetry.space_group_name_H-M   'P 1'
#
loop_
_entity.id
_entity.type
_entity.pdbx_description
1 polymer ?
#
loop_
_entity_poly.entity_id
_entity_poly.type
_entity_poly.pdbx_seq_one_letter_code
_entity_poly.pdbx_strand_id
1 'polypeptide(L)'
;MATHLSVPGPVTILKTHNREDSAVEVNADDLRDLYDDIASIIEFSEPSPTPPTPIERTETPLPLPLEQHQPESQTPKPSLVEQVPRSSSSDQTTHAEELVKQSQDAKQSKTLNALVSSAYQATRSIILRRSGPSPEANILVTDPAAVDMLLTCIGTVGLSRRKILRLNLLPGCPVSHTKIRKVIDGLPALSSLAPVPKDGVPDSSKRDPLRNLPRKHRAFLRWLLHSPFIPLASITPSATPHLILPSLSPLHIQAFTITRQPSNKESLFLNHSATHSPFPVFHGTCPSRIPLILAQGLRNMSGTRYQSNGTAMGKGIYLAADPQTSLYYSNTTYAWGRSQNWASGGAKGAVKVLLACELAGEARGESLYVVKDEGKVVVRCVFLIPGSLGGEGLYGLSLELEKLYKVLRDGRG
;
A
#
# COMPACT_ATOMS: atom_id res chain seq x y z
N MET A 1 -38.02 62.23 -5.20
CA MET A 1 -37.01 61.39 -4.51
C MET A 1 -36.52 60.35 -5.50
N ALA A 2 -35.39 60.62 -6.16
CA ALA A 2 -34.78 59.74 -7.15
C ALA A 2 -33.32 59.54 -6.74
N THR A 3 -32.94 58.31 -6.41
CA THR A 3 -31.58 57.95 -6.02
C THR A 3 -30.78 57.51 -7.23
N HIS A 4 -29.75 58.30 -7.55
CA HIS A 4 -28.68 57.96 -8.49
C HIS A 4 -27.77 56.87 -7.88
N LEU A 5 -27.60 55.75 -8.59
CA LEU A 5 -26.58 54.74 -8.31
C LEU A 5 -25.40 54.97 -9.26
N SER A 6 -24.24 55.26 -8.69
CA SER A 6 -22.98 55.44 -9.42
C SER A 6 -22.19 54.13 -9.42
N VAL A 7 -21.76 53.69 -10.60
CA VAL A 7 -20.93 52.49 -10.80
C VAL A 7 -19.45 52.88 -10.69
N PRO A 8 -18.59 52.13 -9.98
CA PRO A 8 -17.14 52.35 -10.02
C PRO A 8 -16.48 51.58 -11.17
N GLY A 9 -15.61 52.27 -11.91
CA GLY A 9 -14.80 51.73 -13.00
C GLY A 9 -13.65 50.82 -12.54
N PRO A 10 -12.99 50.11 -13.47
CA PRO A 10 -12.00 49.09 -13.16
C PRO A 10 -10.63 49.69 -12.81
N VAL A 11 -10.06 49.22 -11.71
CA VAL A 11 -8.69 49.54 -11.27
C VAL A 11 -7.71 48.57 -11.93
N THR A 12 -6.84 49.08 -12.80
CA THR A 12 -5.73 48.33 -13.40
C THR A 12 -4.55 48.32 -12.42
N ILE A 13 -4.24 47.16 -11.84
CA ILE A 13 -3.05 46.97 -10.98
C ILE A 13 -1.92 46.38 -11.84
N LEU A 14 -0.97 47.24 -12.22
CA LEU A 14 0.34 46.84 -12.76
C LEU A 14 1.23 46.37 -11.61
N LYS A 15 1.54 45.07 -11.56
CA LYS A 15 2.58 44.50 -10.67
C LYS A 15 3.88 44.33 -11.45
N THR A 16 4.87 45.17 -11.14
CA THR A 16 6.27 44.98 -11.51
C THR A 16 6.92 43.98 -10.54
N HIS A 17 7.35 42.82 -11.05
CA HIS A 17 8.16 41.87 -10.28
C HIS A 17 9.64 42.26 -10.35
N ASN A 18 10.17 42.83 -9.27
CA ASN A 18 11.61 42.89 -9.03
C ASN A 18 12.10 41.53 -8.53
N ARG A 19 13.09 40.98 -9.23
CA ARG A 19 13.78 39.74 -8.94
C ARG A 19 15.04 40.08 -8.17
N GLU A 20 14.98 40.02 -6.84
CA GLU A 20 16.16 40.07 -5.99
C GLU A 20 16.69 38.65 -5.79
N ASP A 21 17.88 38.40 -6.33
CA ASP A 21 18.64 37.17 -6.15
C ASP A 21 19.08 37.07 -4.68
N SER A 22 18.35 36.29 -3.90
CA SER A 22 18.76 35.89 -2.54
C SER A 22 19.76 34.75 -2.65
N ALA A 23 21.05 35.07 -2.50
CA ALA A 23 22.09 34.07 -2.27
C ALA A 23 21.76 33.30 -0.97
N VAL A 24 21.49 32.00 -1.10
CA VAL A 24 21.27 31.12 0.04
C VAL A 24 22.65 30.80 0.63
N GLU A 25 22.98 31.43 1.75
CA GLU A 25 24.13 31.02 2.57
C GLU A 25 23.89 29.59 3.08
N VAL A 26 24.67 28.65 2.58
CA VAL A 26 24.70 27.27 3.08
C VAL A 26 25.58 27.26 4.32
N ASN A 27 24.98 26.93 5.47
CA ASN A 27 25.70 26.80 6.73
C ASN A 27 26.75 25.67 6.62
N ALA A 28 28.00 25.95 7.00
CA ALA A 28 29.09 24.98 7.02
C ALA A 28 28.80 23.75 7.90
N ASP A 29 27.96 23.89 8.93
CA ASP A 29 27.55 22.76 9.78
C ASP A 29 26.67 21.75 9.02
N ASP A 30 25.82 22.21 8.08
CA ASP A 30 25.00 21.34 7.24
C ASP A 30 25.84 20.53 6.23
N LEU A 31 27.01 21.03 5.85
CA LEU A 31 27.96 20.33 4.98
C LEU A 31 28.78 19.28 5.74
N ARG A 32 29.05 19.50 7.03
CA ARG A 32 29.82 18.58 7.87
C ARG A 32 29.01 17.34 8.23
N ASP A 33 27.75 17.54 8.63
CA ASP A 33 26.80 16.44 8.87
C ASP A 33 26.59 15.59 7.59
N LEU A 34 26.58 16.22 6.41
CA LEU A 34 26.48 15.51 5.12
C LEU A 34 27.75 14.70 4.80
N TYR A 35 28.93 15.18 5.19
CA TYR A 35 30.20 14.51 4.94
C TYR A 35 30.36 13.28 5.85
N ASP A 36 29.98 13.38 7.12
CA ASP A 36 30.01 12.26 8.07
C ASP A 36 29.01 11.16 7.69
N ASP A 37 27.82 11.53 7.19
CA ASP A 37 26.84 10.58 6.64
C ASP A 37 27.36 9.87 5.38
N ILE A 38 28.13 10.55 4.52
CA ILE A 38 28.74 9.92 3.33
C ILE A 38 29.91 9.02 3.72
N ALA A 39 30.76 9.44 4.67
CA ALA A 39 31.93 8.70 5.12
C ALA A 39 31.54 7.37 5.80
N SER A 40 30.48 7.38 6.62
CA SER A 40 29.98 6.15 7.27
C SER A 40 29.41 5.10 6.29
N ILE A 41 29.10 5.49 5.05
CA ILE A 41 28.60 4.61 4.01
C ILE A 41 29.74 4.05 3.13
N ILE A 42 30.88 4.74 3.07
CA ILE A 42 32.02 4.37 2.20
C ILE A 42 33.01 3.41 2.88
N GLU A 43 32.97 3.26 4.21
CA GLU A 43 33.83 2.30 4.96
C GLU A 43 33.43 0.80 4.81
N PHE A 44 32.81 0.41 3.70
CA PHE A 44 32.65 -1.01 3.36
C PHE A 44 33.76 -1.46 2.40
N SER A 45 34.70 -2.21 2.98
CA SER A 45 35.78 -2.96 2.35
C SER A 45 35.40 -3.53 0.98
N GLU A 46 36.07 -3.05 -0.07
CA GLU A 46 36.11 -3.73 -1.37
C GLU A 46 36.80 -5.10 -1.20
N PRO A 47 36.22 -6.22 -1.68
CA PRO A 47 36.98 -7.46 -1.80
C PRO A 47 37.99 -7.31 -2.94
N SER A 48 39.26 -7.59 -2.64
CA SER A 48 40.37 -7.64 -3.60
C SER A 48 40.00 -8.47 -4.84
N PRO A 49 40.25 -7.97 -6.07
CA PRO A 49 39.97 -8.71 -7.28
C PRO A 49 40.98 -9.86 -7.42
N THR A 50 40.50 -11.10 -7.33
CA THR A 50 41.25 -12.28 -7.76
C THR A 50 41.28 -12.31 -9.29
N PRO A 51 42.45 -12.47 -9.93
CA PRO A 51 42.53 -12.53 -11.39
C PRO A 51 41.83 -13.79 -11.93
N PRO A 52 41.16 -13.71 -13.09
CA PRO A 52 40.46 -14.84 -13.68
C PRO A 52 41.44 -15.88 -14.23
N THR A 53 41.21 -17.14 -13.89
CA THR A 53 41.90 -18.31 -14.44
C THR A 53 41.60 -18.46 -15.94
N PRO A 54 42.58 -18.81 -16.80
CA PRO A 54 42.35 -18.99 -18.22
C PRO A 54 41.43 -20.19 -18.48
N ILE A 55 40.36 -19.98 -19.24
CA ILE A 55 39.47 -21.03 -19.73
C ILE A 55 40.01 -21.50 -21.09
N GLU A 56 40.53 -22.72 -21.14
CA GLU A 56 40.80 -23.44 -22.39
C GLU A 56 39.49 -23.67 -23.15
N ARG A 57 39.44 -23.16 -24.39
CA ARG A 57 38.35 -23.43 -25.33
C ARG A 57 38.70 -24.67 -26.14
N THR A 58 37.99 -25.77 -25.88
CA THR A 58 37.97 -26.95 -26.76
C THR A 58 36.84 -26.76 -27.76
N GLU A 59 37.19 -26.48 -29.01
CA GLU A 59 36.23 -26.42 -30.13
C GLU A 59 35.74 -27.82 -30.46
N THR A 60 34.42 -28.04 -30.38
CA THR A 60 33.74 -29.25 -30.89
C THR A 60 32.78 -28.81 -31.99
N PRO A 61 32.80 -29.40 -33.20
CA PRO A 61 31.92 -28.98 -34.30
C PRO A 61 30.51 -29.57 -34.13
N LEU A 62 29.49 -28.72 -34.32
CA LEU A 62 28.07 -29.11 -34.41
C LEU A 62 27.72 -29.52 -35.85
N PRO A 63 26.88 -30.55 -36.06
CA PRO A 63 26.42 -30.97 -37.38
C PRO A 63 25.19 -30.19 -37.85
N LEU A 64 25.12 -29.99 -39.17
CA LEU A 64 24.04 -29.33 -39.91
C LEU A 64 22.72 -30.12 -39.86
N PRO A 65 21.54 -29.46 -39.91
CA PRO A 65 20.25 -30.14 -40.02
C PRO A 65 19.88 -30.43 -41.48
N LEU A 66 19.42 -31.66 -41.71
CA LEU A 66 18.75 -32.13 -42.93
C LEU A 66 17.34 -31.55 -43.05
N GLU A 67 17.04 -30.93 -44.20
CA GLU A 67 15.68 -30.61 -44.64
C GLU A 67 14.88 -31.90 -44.92
N GLN A 68 13.66 -31.98 -44.38
CA GLN A 68 12.66 -32.95 -44.81
C GLN A 68 11.36 -32.23 -45.17
N HIS A 69 10.97 -32.43 -46.43
CA HIS A 69 9.69 -32.07 -47.04
C HIS A 69 8.49 -32.67 -46.28
N GLN A 70 7.42 -31.88 -46.15
CA GLN A 70 6.04 -32.39 -45.93
C GLN A 70 5.13 -31.99 -47.09
N PRO A 71 4.19 -32.85 -47.51
CA PRO A 71 3.21 -32.55 -48.55
C PRO A 71 1.90 -31.95 -47.99
N GLU A 72 1.26 -31.19 -48.86
CA GLU A 72 -0.01 -30.48 -48.71
C GLU A 72 -1.18 -31.41 -48.31
N SER A 73 -2.02 -30.96 -47.37
CA SER A 73 -3.30 -31.59 -47.04
C SER A 73 -4.48 -30.74 -47.53
N GLN A 74 -5.40 -31.44 -48.20
CA GLN A 74 -6.57 -30.94 -48.88
C GLN A 74 -7.73 -30.68 -47.91
N THR A 75 -8.43 -29.57 -48.10
CA THR A 75 -9.71 -29.23 -47.47
C THR A 75 -10.88 -30.05 -48.03
N PRO A 76 -11.85 -30.51 -47.20
CA PRO A 76 -13.15 -30.96 -47.70
C PRO A 76 -14.29 -29.96 -47.46
N LYS A 77 -15.17 -29.91 -48.46
CA LYS A 77 -16.47 -29.21 -48.52
C LYS A 77 -17.47 -29.73 -47.46
N PRO A 78 -18.45 -28.93 -47.03
CA PRO A 78 -19.60 -29.42 -46.29
C PRO A 78 -20.74 -29.85 -47.23
N SER A 79 -21.30 -31.03 -46.99
CA SER A 79 -22.56 -31.50 -47.58
C SER A 79 -23.70 -31.42 -46.56
N LEU A 80 -24.81 -30.84 -47.00
CA LEU A 80 -26.16 -31.03 -46.44
C LEU A 80 -26.46 -32.53 -46.25
N VAL A 81 -27.29 -32.87 -45.25
CA VAL A 81 -28.51 -33.71 -45.41
C VAL A 81 -29.23 -33.96 -44.07
N GLU A 82 -30.56 -33.91 -44.16
CA GLU A 82 -31.66 -34.54 -43.39
C GLU A 82 -32.03 -34.18 -41.94
N GLN A 83 -33.27 -33.69 -41.86
CA GLN A 83 -34.20 -33.78 -40.74
C GLN A 83 -34.81 -35.19 -40.63
N VAL A 84 -35.01 -35.71 -39.41
CA VAL A 84 -36.11 -36.64 -39.04
C VAL A 84 -36.48 -36.42 -37.57
N PRO A 85 -37.79 -36.47 -37.18
CA PRO A 85 -38.28 -36.17 -35.83
C PRO A 85 -38.55 -37.43 -34.99
N ARG A 86 -38.58 -37.27 -33.65
CA ARG A 86 -39.15 -38.15 -32.59
C ARG A 86 -38.72 -37.57 -31.23
N SER A 87 -39.41 -37.66 -30.10
CA SER A 87 -40.76 -38.03 -29.70
C SER A 87 -40.83 -37.72 -28.19
N SER A 88 -42.03 -37.38 -27.72
CA SER A 88 -42.43 -37.10 -26.34
C SER A 88 -42.14 -38.20 -25.30
N SER A 89 -41.69 -37.81 -24.10
CA SER A 89 -41.94 -38.38 -22.74
C SER A 89 -40.82 -37.87 -21.81
N SER A 90 -40.98 -37.55 -20.52
CA SER A 90 -42.06 -37.62 -19.55
C SER A 90 -41.61 -36.80 -18.33
N ASP A 91 -42.46 -35.92 -17.84
CA ASP A 91 -42.30 -35.23 -16.56
C ASP A 91 -42.32 -36.25 -15.42
N GLN A 92 -41.27 -36.29 -14.59
CA GLN A 92 -41.31 -36.74 -13.17
C GLN A 92 -39.93 -36.61 -12.49
N THR A 93 -39.50 -35.38 -12.22
CA THR A 93 -38.36 -35.10 -11.32
C THR A 93 -38.48 -33.68 -10.74
N THR A 94 -39.44 -33.43 -9.83
CA THR A 94 -39.65 -32.05 -9.32
C THR A 94 -40.07 -31.95 -7.85
N HIS A 95 -39.58 -32.80 -6.94
CA HIS A 95 -39.81 -32.50 -5.51
C HIS A 95 -38.68 -32.88 -4.56
N ALA A 96 -37.94 -33.95 -4.85
CA ALA A 96 -36.80 -34.36 -4.01
C ALA A 96 -35.56 -33.47 -4.25
N GLU A 97 -35.29 -33.09 -5.49
CA GLU A 97 -34.16 -32.19 -5.81
C GLU A 97 -34.38 -30.76 -5.30
N GLU A 98 -35.64 -30.30 -5.26
CA GLU A 98 -35.98 -28.97 -4.75
C GLU A 98 -35.81 -28.88 -3.23
N LEU A 99 -36.13 -29.94 -2.48
CA LEU A 99 -35.91 -30.00 -1.04
C LEU A 99 -34.43 -30.14 -0.66
N VAL A 100 -33.62 -30.84 -1.48
CA VAL A 100 -32.16 -30.90 -1.28
C VAL A 100 -31.51 -29.55 -1.56
N LYS A 101 -31.97 -28.84 -2.60
CA LYS A 101 -31.50 -27.49 -2.92
C LYS A 101 -31.89 -26.46 -1.85
N GLN A 102 -33.14 -26.49 -1.37
CA GLN A 102 -33.60 -25.63 -0.27
C GLN A 102 -32.87 -25.93 1.06
N SER A 103 -32.51 -27.18 1.33
CA SER A 103 -31.74 -27.57 2.52
C SER A 103 -30.27 -27.13 2.45
N GLN A 104 -29.66 -27.14 1.24
CA GLN A 104 -28.32 -26.62 1.01
C GLN A 104 -28.26 -25.09 1.12
N ASP A 105 -29.26 -24.39 0.60
CA ASP A 105 -29.39 -22.93 0.70
C ASP A 105 -29.66 -22.47 2.15
N ALA A 106 -30.44 -23.25 2.92
CA ALA A 106 -30.69 -23.00 4.34
C ALA A 106 -29.45 -23.25 5.23
N LYS A 107 -28.53 -24.13 4.82
CA LYS A 107 -27.24 -24.33 5.51
C LYS A 107 -26.21 -23.26 5.14
N GLN A 108 -26.18 -22.79 3.90
CA GLN A 108 -25.29 -21.69 3.47
C GLN A 108 -25.70 -20.33 4.03
N SER A 109 -26.99 -20.06 4.18
CA SER A 109 -27.46 -18.78 4.77
C SER A 109 -27.06 -18.64 6.24
N LYS A 110 -27.02 -19.73 7.01
CA LYS A 110 -26.57 -19.73 8.42
C LYS A 110 -25.06 -19.48 8.55
N THR A 111 -24.25 -19.98 7.62
CA THR A 111 -22.79 -19.72 7.62
C THR A 111 -22.47 -18.32 7.11
N LEU A 112 -23.22 -17.79 6.14
CA LEU A 112 -23.06 -16.41 5.67
C LEU A 112 -23.39 -15.39 6.77
N ASN A 113 -24.52 -15.54 7.46
CA ASN A 113 -24.90 -14.62 8.54
C ASN A 113 -23.92 -14.65 9.71
N ALA A 114 -23.37 -15.83 10.04
CA ALA A 114 -22.30 -15.96 11.03
C ALA A 114 -20.99 -15.28 10.58
N LEU A 115 -20.65 -15.38 9.29
CA LEU A 115 -19.47 -14.73 8.70
C LEU A 115 -19.63 -13.20 8.71
N VAL A 116 -20.78 -12.69 8.27
CA VAL A 116 -21.10 -11.25 8.26
C VAL A 116 -21.12 -10.70 9.68
N SER A 117 -21.76 -11.41 10.62
CA SER A 117 -21.76 -11.02 12.04
C SER A 117 -20.36 -11.02 12.65
N SER A 118 -19.51 -11.99 12.30
CA SER A 118 -18.13 -12.06 12.77
C SER A 118 -17.24 -10.95 12.18
N ALA A 119 -17.35 -10.67 10.88
CA ALA A 119 -16.63 -9.59 10.21
C ALA A 119 -17.07 -8.21 10.74
N TYR A 120 -18.37 -8.03 10.96
CA TYR A 120 -18.92 -6.83 11.60
C TYR A 120 -18.41 -6.68 13.03
N GLN A 121 -18.47 -7.73 13.86
CA GLN A 121 -17.96 -7.68 15.24
C GLN A 121 -16.46 -7.42 15.30
N ALA A 122 -15.66 -8.00 14.40
CA ALA A 122 -14.23 -7.79 14.37
C ALA A 122 -13.87 -6.37 13.90
N THR A 123 -14.49 -5.87 12.83
CA THR A 123 -14.33 -4.49 12.36
C THR A 123 -14.78 -3.49 13.42
N ARG A 124 -15.93 -3.75 14.05
CA ARG A 124 -16.46 -2.94 15.14
C ARG A 124 -15.58 -3.05 16.38
N SER A 125 -14.95 -4.18 16.68
CA SER A 125 -14.01 -4.31 17.82
C SER A 125 -12.72 -3.52 17.59
N ILE A 126 -12.21 -3.47 16.36
CA ILE A 126 -11.03 -2.66 15.99
C ILE A 126 -11.37 -1.17 16.12
N ILE A 127 -12.55 -0.76 15.62
CA ILE A 127 -13.03 0.62 15.69
C ILE A 127 -13.38 1.02 17.14
N LEU A 128 -14.03 0.15 17.91
CA LEU A 128 -14.44 0.38 19.28
C LEU A 128 -13.26 0.39 20.26
N ARG A 129 -12.25 -0.48 20.07
CA ARG A 129 -11.01 -0.41 20.85
C ARG A 129 -10.30 0.95 20.69
N ARG A 130 -10.54 1.66 19.59
CA ARG A 130 -9.95 2.98 19.31
C ARG A 130 -10.78 4.17 19.80
N SER A 131 -11.99 3.97 20.34
CA SER A 131 -12.86 5.08 20.81
C SER A 131 -12.80 5.33 22.33
N GLY A 132 -11.90 4.65 23.06
CA GLY A 132 -11.66 4.94 24.47
C GLY A 132 -11.07 6.34 24.71
N PRO A 133 -11.19 6.93 25.92
CA PRO A 133 -10.85 8.33 26.23
C PRO A 133 -9.35 8.70 26.16
N SER A 134 -8.50 7.77 25.71
CA SER A 134 -7.11 8.03 25.32
C SER A 134 -6.76 7.12 24.12
N PRO A 135 -7.33 7.37 22.92
CA PRO A 135 -7.14 6.54 21.73
C PRO A 135 -5.67 6.36 21.35
N GLU A 136 -4.86 7.39 21.64
CA GLU A 136 -3.55 7.62 21.08
C GLU A 136 -2.48 6.66 21.61
N ALA A 137 -2.44 6.45 22.92
CA ALA A 137 -1.54 5.47 23.54
C ALA A 137 -1.97 4.03 23.25
N ASN A 138 -3.22 3.82 22.81
CA ASN A 138 -3.76 2.48 22.63
C ASN A 138 -3.15 1.79 21.42
N ILE A 139 -2.96 2.49 20.28
CA ILE A 139 -2.41 1.84 19.08
C ILE A 139 -0.97 1.35 19.26
N LEU A 140 -0.14 2.05 20.03
CA LEU A 140 1.21 1.60 20.39
C LEU A 140 1.21 0.22 21.08
N VAL A 141 0.17 -0.05 21.86
CA VAL A 141 0.04 -1.28 22.64
C VAL A 141 -0.74 -2.34 21.86
N THR A 142 -1.84 -1.94 21.19
CA THR A 142 -2.74 -2.88 20.50
C THR A 142 -2.23 -3.29 19.13
N ASP A 143 -1.44 -2.45 18.49
CA ASP A 143 -0.94 -2.67 17.12
C ASP A 143 0.43 -1.99 16.91
N PRO A 144 1.47 -2.46 17.61
CA PRO A 144 2.82 -1.94 17.44
C PRO A 144 3.33 -2.13 16.01
N ALA A 145 2.83 -3.12 15.26
CA ALA A 145 3.25 -3.37 13.88
C ALA A 145 2.85 -2.22 12.93
N ALA A 146 1.64 -1.66 13.08
CA ALA A 146 1.23 -0.49 12.30
C ALA A 146 2.11 0.73 12.58
N VAL A 147 2.45 0.96 13.85
CA VAL A 147 3.36 2.06 14.24
C VAL A 147 4.77 1.82 13.70
N ASP A 148 5.27 0.59 13.79
CA ASP A 148 6.57 0.18 13.26
C ASP A 148 6.70 0.40 11.74
N MET A 149 5.64 0.05 10.99
CA MET A 149 5.56 0.29 9.55
C MET A 149 5.58 1.79 9.22
N LEU A 150 4.85 2.61 10.00
CA LEU A 150 4.86 4.06 9.84
C LEU A 150 6.23 4.67 10.16
N LEU A 151 6.89 4.22 11.24
CA LEU A 151 8.24 4.65 11.59
C LEU A 151 9.24 4.29 10.49
N THR A 152 9.13 3.08 9.92
CA THR A 152 9.90 2.65 8.76
C THR A 152 9.68 3.60 7.59
N CYS A 153 8.42 3.86 7.19
CA CYS A 153 8.10 4.74 6.07
C CYS A 153 8.59 6.18 6.27
N ILE A 154 8.37 6.74 7.46
CA ILE A 154 8.75 8.12 7.80
C ILE A 154 10.28 8.26 7.93
N GLY A 155 10.96 7.23 8.44
CA GLY A 155 12.43 7.18 8.53
C GLY A 155 13.13 7.21 7.18
N THR A 156 12.38 7.05 6.08
CA THR A 156 12.90 7.23 4.71
C THR A 156 12.79 8.66 4.19
N VAL A 157 12.03 9.53 4.87
CA VAL A 157 11.89 10.94 4.50
C VAL A 157 13.23 11.63 4.73
N GLY A 158 13.89 12.04 3.65
CA GLY A 158 15.20 12.68 3.67
C GLY A 158 16.35 11.81 3.15
N LEU A 159 16.18 10.49 3.04
CA LEU A 159 17.20 9.59 2.47
C LEU A 159 17.32 9.68 0.94
N SER A 160 16.38 10.35 0.30
CA SER A 160 16.39 10.48 -1.16
C SER A 160 17.56 11.38 -1.59
N ARG A 161 18.62 10.77 -2.12
CA ARG A 161 19.85 11.44 -2.61
C ARG A 161 19.59 12.54 -3.65
N ARG A 162 18.42 12.56 -4.28
CA ARG A 162 18.00 13.66 -5.15
C ARG A 162 17.67 14.87 -4.29
N LYS A 163 18.69 15.73 -4.04
CA LYS A 163 18.59 17.09 -3.45
C LYS A 163 17.43 17.92 -4.00
N ILE A 164 16.92 17.56 -5.17
CA ILE A 164 15.98 18.32 -5.99
C ILE A 164 14.61 18.49 -5.34
N LEU A 165 14.24 17.73 -4.29
CA LEU A 165 12.89 17.83 -3.76
C LEU A 165 12.82 17.71 -2.24
N ARG A 166 12.89 18.86 -1.54
CA ARG A 166 12.33 19.02 -0.19
C ARG A 166 10.80 18.91 -0.28
N LEU A 167 10.30 17.72 -0.58
CA LEU A 167 8.88 17.43 -0.60
C LEU A 167 8.34 17.61 0.82
N ASN A 168 7.27 18.40 0.97
CA ASN A 168 6.53 18.45 2.22
C ASN A 168 5.68 17.18 2.33
N LEU A 169 6.27 16.09 2.83
CA LEU A 169 5.63 14.78 2.98
C LEU A 169 5.00 14.58 4.36
N LEU A 170 5.35 15.44 5.33
CA LEU A 170 4.98 15.28 6.74
C LEU A 170 4.43 16.62 7.29
N PRO A 171 3.26 17.06 6.81
CA PRO A 171 2.69 18.33 7.26
C PRO A 171 2.48 18.34 8.78
N GLY A 172 2.93 19.42 9.43
CA GLY A 172 2.81 19.60 10.88
C GLY A 172 3.76 18.76 11.74
N CYS A 173 4.72 18.03 11.15
CA CYS A 173 5.69 17.26 11.93
C CYS A 173 6.54 18.19 12.83
N PRO A 174 6.66 17.91 14.14
CA PRO A 174 7.44 18.74 15.06
C PRO A 174 8.96 18.57 14.89
N VAL A 175 9.39 17.70 13.99
CA VAL A 175 10.80 17.40 13.70
C VAL A 175 11.11 17.77 12.25
N SER A 176 12.20 18.50 12.04
CA SER A 176 12.65 18.82 10.67
C SER A 176 12.98 17.56 9.89
N HIS A 177 12.77 17.58 8.57
CA HIS A 177 13.06 16.42 7.71
C HIS A 177 14.52 15.94 7.82
N THR A 178 15.48 16.86 8.03
CA THR A 178 16.89 16.52 8.21
C THR A 178 17.19 15.80 9.51
N LYS A 179 16.36 15.98 10.55
CA LYS A 179 16.58 15.40 11.89
C LYS A 179 15.68 14.21 12.17
N ILE A 180 14.73 13.89 11.27
CA ILE A 180 13.70 12.89 11.53
C ILE A 180 14.28 11.50 11.70
N ARG A 181 15.28 11.14 10.88
CA ARG A 181 15.97 9.86 10.96
C ARG A 181 16.65 9.69 12.33
N LYS A 182 17.41 10.69 12.76
CA LYS A 182 18.07 10.71 14.07
C LYS A 182 17.08 10.57 15.24
N VAL A 183 15.90 11.19 15.14
CA VAL A 183 14.85 11.01 16.16
C VAL A 183 14.28 9.60 16.12
N ILE A 184 14.00 9.04 14.95
CA ILE A 184 13.46 7.68 14.81
C ILE A 184 14.46 6.62 15.29
N ASP A 185 15.72 6.73 14.90
CA ASP A 185 16.77 5.78 15.31
C ASP A 185 17.09 5.88 16.82
N GLY A 186 16.78 7.02 17.45
CA GLY A 186 16.87 7.22 18.89
C GLY A 186 15.72 6.60 19.71
N LEU A 187 14.57 6.31 19.09
CA LEU A 187 13.41 5.69 19.76
C LEU A 187 13.72 4.28 20.23
N PRO A 188 13.37 3.85 21.44
CA PRO A 188 13.54 2.46 21.84
C PRO A 188 12.59 1.54 21.06
N ALA A 189 12.84 0.22 21.07
CA ALA A 189 11.95 -0.74 20.45
C ALA A 189 10.52 -0.62 21.01
N LEU A 190 9.48 -0.75 20.16
CA LEU A 190 8.10 -0.49 20.59
C LEU A 190 7.62 -1.42 21.70
N SER A 191 8.11 -2.67 21.79
CA SER A 191 7.76 -3.57 22.89
C SER A 191 8.21 -3.06 24.26
N SER A 192 9.27 -2.23 24.31
CA SER A 192 9.75 -1.65 25.56
C SER A 192 8.88 -0.47 26.04
N LEU A 193 8.02 0.06 25.16
CA LEU A 193 7.05 1.10 25.50
C LEU A 193 5.75 0.50 26.04
N ALA A 194 5.51 -0.80 25.84
CA ALA A 194 4.36 -1.48 26.41
C ALA A 194 4.51 -1.54 27.94
N PRO A 195 3.48 -1.18 28.72
CA PRO A 195 3.54 -1.28 30.17
C PRO A 195 3.73 -2.75 30.58
N VAL A 196 4.82 -3.04 31.29
CA VAL A 196 5.03 -4.36 31.90
C VAL A 196 4.11 -4.47 33.12
N PRO A 197 3.21 -5.46 33.19
CA PRO A 197 2.43 -5.71 34.39
C PRO A 197 3.39 -6.08 35.52
N LYS A 198 3.52 -5.23 36.54
CA LYS A 198 4.19 -5.60 37.78
C LYS A 198 3.16 -6.27 38.68
N ASP A 199 3.45 -7.50 39.10
CA ASP A 199 2.71 -8.24 40.14
C ASP A 199 1.27 -8.65 39.81
N GLY A 200 0.91 -8.75 38.53
CA GLY A 200 -0.41 -9.24 38.10
C GLY A 200 -1.59 -8.33 38.47
N VAL A 201 -1.35 -7.22 39.18
CA VAL A 201 -2.35 -6.20 39.47
C VAL A 201 -2.30 -5.16 38.36
N PRO A 202 -3.36 -5.01 37.54
CA PRO A 202 -3.46 -3.92 36.59
C PRO A 202 -3.51 -2.60 37.39
N ASP A 203 -2.36 -1.94 37.52
CA ASP A 203 -2.25 -0.61 38.09
C ASP A 203 -3.09 0.33 37.23
N SER A 204 -4.28 0.65 37.73
CA SER A 204 -5.26 1.52 37.08
C SER A 204 -4.76 2.97 36.97
N SER A 205 -3.60 3.31 37.55
CA SER A 205 -2.91 4.55 37.24
C SER A 205 -2.38 4.49 35.79
N LYS A 206 -3.19 5.02 34.87
CA LYS A 206 -2.93 5.21 33.44
C LYS A 206 -1.63 6.00 33.22
N ARG A 207 -0.48 5.34 33.35
CA ARG A 207 0.82 5.95 33.09
C ARG A 207 0.97 6.07 31.57
N ASP A 208 1.06 7.31 31.08
CA ASP A 208 1.41 7.60 29.69
C ASP A 208 2.68 6.80 29.32
N PRO A 209 2.61 5.83 28.38
CA PRO A 209 3.76 5.00 28.00
C PRO A 209 4.92 5.84 27.46
N LEU A 210 4.65 7.08 27.02
CA LEU A 210 5.64 7.99 26.45
C LEU A 210 6.31 8.89 27.49
N ARG A 211 5.90 8.87 28.76
CA ARG A 211 6.37 9.82 29.78
C ARG A 211 7.89 9.79 29.97
N ASN A 212 8.49 8.61 29.86
CA ASN A 212 9.93 8.38 30.07
C ASN A 212 10.78 8.72 28.83
N LEU A 213 10.15 9.04 27.70
CA LEU A 213 10.88 9.39 26.49
C LEU A 213 11.36 10.85 26.53
N PRO A 214 12.53 11.15 25.92
CA PRO A 214 12.97 12.53 25.76
C PRO A 214 11.91 13.37 25.02
N ARG A 215 11.83 14.67 25.35
CA ARG A 215 10.76 15.57 24.87
C ARG A 215 10.56 15.52 23.34
N LYS A 216 11.64 15.48 22.56
CA LYS A 216 11.58 15.40 21.09
C LYS A 216 10.97 14.09 20.58
N HIS A 217 11.41 12.96 21.12
CA HIS A 217 10.86 11.63 20.81
C HIS A 217 9.38 11.53 21.16
N ARG A 218 9.01 12.01 22.36
CA ARG A 218 7.61 12.05 22.81
C ARG A 218 6.75 12.95 21.92
N ALA A 219 7.22 14.15 21.57
CA ALA A 219 6.49 15.05 20.70
C ALA A 219 6.28 14.45 19.30
N PHE A 220 7.31 13.80 18.75
CA PHE A 220 7.24 13.11 17.47
C PHE A 220 6.25 11.94 17.50
N LEU A 221 6.33 11.06 18.50
CA LEU A 221 5.39 9.94 18.62
C LEU A 221 3.96 10.44 18.86
N ARG A 222 3.74 11.48 19.68
CA ARG A 222 2.39 12.06 19.81
C ARG A 222 1.89 12.59 18.46
N TRP A 223 2.68 13.37 17.73
CA TRP A 223 2.30 13.81 16.39
C TRP A 223 1.95 12.63 15.48
N LEU A 224 2.77 11.58 15.47
CA LEU A 224 2.53 10.35 14.71
C LEU A 224 1.17 9.76 15.10
N LEU A 225 0.90 9.65 16.41
CA LEU A 225 -0.28 9.02 17.02
C LEU A 225 -1.59 9.78 16.81
N HIS A 226 -1.51 11.06 16.50
CA HIS A 226 -2.67 11.92 16.22
C HIS A 226 -2.83 12.24 14.75
N SER A 227 -1.92 11.76 13.91
CA SER A 227 -1.91 12.13 12.51
C SER A 227 -3.10 11.52 11.75
N PRO A 228 -3.53 12.14 10.64
CA PRO A 228 -4.58 11.57 9.80
C PRO A 228 -4.17 10.27 9.10
N PHE A 229 -2.91 9.84 9.18
CA PHE A 229 -2.41 8.62 8.54
C PHE A 229 -2.37 7.39 9.46
N ILE A 230 -2.99 7.46 10.64
CA ILE A 230 -3.14 6.32 11.57
C ILE A 230 -4.30 5.34 11.36
N PRO A 231 -5.23 5.48 10.39
CA PRO A 231 -6.27 4.48 10.23
C PRO A 231 -5.76 3.16 9.62
N LEU A 232 -4.55 2.73 9.92
CA LEU A 232 -4.00 1.42 9.63
C LEU A 232 -4.31 0.43 10.75
N ALA A 233 -4.54 -0.83 10.40
CA ALA A 233 -4.54 -1.95 11.33
C ALA A 233 -3.78 -3.13 10.71
N SER A 234 -2.91 -3.79 11.48
CA SER A 234 -2.25 -5.02 11.05
C SER A 234 -3.27 -6.11 10.77
N ILE A 235 -3.11 -6.82 9.67
CA ILE A 235 -3.87 -8.03 9.35
C ILE A 235 -3.10 -9.20 9.95
N THR A 236 -3.59 -9.74 11.05
CA THR A 236 -2.99 -10.92 11.71
C THR A 236 -4.04 -12.02 11.89
N PRO A 237 -3.65 -13.30 11.91
CA PRO A 237 -4.58 -14.39 12.15
C PRO A 237 -5.36 -14.25 13.47
N SER A 238 -4.73 -13.66 14.50
CA SER A 238 -5.33 -13.47 15.82
C SER A 238 -6.26 -12.27 15.90
N ALA A 239 -5.95 -11.16 15.23
CA ALA A 239 -6.77 -9.94 15.29
C ALA A 239 -7.91 -9.94 14.27
N THR A 240 -7.69 -10.54 13.09
CA THR A 240 -8.59 -10.46 11.94
C THR A 240 -8.69 -11.81 11.23
N PRO A 241 -9.33 -12.82 11.85
CA PRO A 241 -9.37 -14.18 11.28
C PRO A 241 -10.13 -14.29 9.95
N HIS A 242 -10.97 -13.32 9.63
CA HIS A 242 -11.75 -13.22 8.39
C HIS A 242 -11.03 -12.43 7.28
N LEU A 243 -9.90 -11.78 7.59
CA LEU A 243 -9.09 -11.01 6.65
C LEU A 243 -7.75 -11.68 6.35
N ILE A 244 -7.59 -12.95 6.69
CA ILE A 244 -6.34 -13.67 6.48
C ILE A 244 -6.04 -13.73 4.99
N LEU A 245 -4.76 -13.50 4.65
CA LEU A 245 -4.20 -13.65 3.30
C LEU A 245 -3.17 -14.79 3.36
N PRO A 246 -3.60 -16.07 3.27
CA PRO A 246 -2.74 -17.22 3.52
C PRO A 246 -1.50 -17.25 2.62
N SER A 247 -1.62 -16.83 1.36
CA SER A 247 -0.50 -16.75 0.42
C SER A 247 0.67 -15.89 0.89
N LEU A 248 0.42 -14.92 1.78
CA LEU A 248 1.43 -13.97 2.24
C LEU A 248 2.29 -14.48 3.39
N SER A 249 1.78 -15.43 4.19
CA SER A 249 2.47 -15.89 5.41
C SER A 249 3.82 -16.55 5.13
N PRO A 250 3.98 -17.46 4.15
CA PRO A 250 5.27 -18.06 3.83
C PRO A 250 6.30 -17.05 3.29
N LEU A 251 5.81 -15.92 2.78
CA LEU A 251 6.62 -14.89 2.12
C LEU A 251 7.08 -13.80 3.09
N HIS A 252 6.71 -13.89 4.37
CA HIS A 252 7.00 -12.88 5.39
C HIS A 252 6.51 -11.48 5.00
N ILE A 253 5.42 -11.40 4.23
CA ILE A 253 4.78 -10.12 3.86
C ILE A 253 3.84 -9.73 4.99
N GLN A 254 3.99 -8.52 5.51
CA GLN A 254 3.00 -7.96 6.43
C GLN A 254 1.97 -7.15 5.66
N ALA A 255 0.71 -7.44 5.96
CA ALA A 255 -0.42 -6.73 5.39
C ALA A 255 -1.07 -5.85 6.45
N PHE A 256 -1.43 -4.64 6.04
CA PHE A 256 -2.14 -3.68 6.85
C PHE A 256 -3.41 -3.27 6.11
N THR A 257 -4.55 -3.26 6.81
CA THR A 257 -5.80 -2.73 6.27
C THR A 257 -5.97 -1.26 6.63
N ILE A 258 -6.52 -0.48 5.71
CA ILE A 258 -6.91 0.90 5.97
C ILE A 258 -8.36 0.92 6.45
N THR A 259 -8.52 1.12 7.75
CA THR A 259 -9.79 1.17 8.46
C THR A 259 -10.65 2.38 8.11
N ARG A 260 -10.04 3.48 7.65
CA ARG A 260 -10.74 4.73 7.29
C ARG A 260 -9.99 5.48 6.20
N GLN A 261 -10.69 5.78 5.12
CA GLN A 261 -10.23 6.71 4.08
C GLN A 261 -10.66 8.14 4.40
N PRO A 262 -10.01 9.16 3.81
CA PRO A 262 -10.52 10.53 3.84
C PRO A 262 -11.97 10.56 3.33
N SER A 263 -12.87 11.22 4.06
CA SER A 263 -14.31 11.18 3.78
C SER A 263 -14.64 11.63 2.35
N ASN A 264 -13.98 12.69 1.89
CA ASN A 264 -14.11 13.18 0.52
C ASN A 264 -13.72 12.13 -0.53
N LYS A 265 -12.68 11.33 -0.28
CA LYS A 265 -12.24 10.27 -1.20
C LYS A 265 -13.23 9.11 -1.23
N GLU A 266 -13.70 8.66 -0.07
CA GLU A 266 -14.66 7.57 -0.01
C GLU A 266 -15.99 7.96 -0.66
N SER A 267 -16.50 9.18 -0.43
CA SER A 267 -17.73 9.65 -1.07
C SER A 267 -17.63 9.71 -2.59
N LEU A 268 -16.52 10.22 -3.14
CA LEU A 268 -16.30 10.24 -4.59
C LEU A 268 -16.22 8.80 -5.15
N PHE A 269 -15.52 7.92 -4.46
CA PHE A 269 -15.39 6.52 -4.86
C PHE A 269 -16.73 5.78 -4.88
N LEU A 270 -17.59 6.01 -3.87
CA LEU A 270 -18.93 5.43 -3.82
C LEU A 270 -19.79 5.89 -5.00
N ASN A 271 -19.69 7.15 -5.41
CA ASN A 271 -20.40 7.66 -6.58
C ASN A 271 -19.99 6.91 -7.87
N HIS A 272 -18.69 6.68 -8.08
CA HIS A 272 -18.23 5.88 -9.22
C HIS A 272 -18.63 4.40 -9.11
N SER A 273 -18.60 3.85 -7.90
CA SER A 273 -18.95 2.45 -7.63
C SER A 273 -20.43 2.15 -7.84
N ALA A 274 -21.30 3.17 -7.80
CA ALA A 274 -22.73 3.01 -8.06
C ALA A 274 -23.04 2.57 -9.50
N THR A 275 -22.15 2.90 -10.44
CA THR A 275 -22.34 2.61 -11.88
C THR A 275 -21.50 1.42 -12.36
N HIS A 276 -20.42 1.10 -11.66
CA HIS A 276 -19.46 0.08 -12.07
C HIS A 276 -18.98 -0.72 -10.86
N SER A 277 -18.95 -2.04 -10.99
CA SER A 277 -18.45 -2.92 -9.93
C SER A 277 -16.95 -2.72 -9.72
N PRO A 278 -16.51 -2.30 -8.52
CA PRO A 278 -15.10 -2.05 -8.25
C PRO A 278 -14.29 -3.36 -8.18
N PHE A 279 -13.01 -3.28 -8.55
CA PHE A 279 -12.11 -4.43 -8.62
C PHE A 279 -10.71 -4.13 -8.09
N PRO A 280 -9.96 -5.15 -7.65
CA PRO A 280 -8.63 -4.94 -7.10
C PRO A 280 -7.61 -4.58 -8.18
N VAL A 281 -6.79 -3.58 -7.87
CA VAL A 281 -5.60 -3.20 -8.63
C VAL A 281 -4.49 -2.82 -7.66
N PHE A 282 -3.27 -2.70 -8.16
CA PHE A 282 -2.08 -2.47 -7.35
C PHE A 282 -1.40 -1.15 -7.70
N HIS A 283 -0.70 -0.58 -6.73
CA HIS A 283 0.15 0.59 -6.92
C HIS A 283 1.46 0.43 -6.14
N GLY A 284 2.59 0.41 -6.84
CA GLY A 284 3.90 0.48 -6.21
C GLY A 284 4.29 1.91 -5.87
N THR A 285 4.91 2.12 -4.71
CA THR A 285 5.30 3.47 -4.29
C THR A 285 6.56 3.48 -3.44
N CYS A 286 7.10 4.68 -3.22
CA CYS A 286 8.19 4.89 -2.29
C CYS A 286 7.63 4.94 -0.85
N PRO A 287 8.24 4.24 0.13
CA PRO A 287 7.79 4.26 1.52
C PRO A 287 7.60 5.67 2.11
N SER A 288 8.44 6.64 1.72
CA SER A 288 8.34 8.04 2.15
C SER A 288 7.00 8.73 1.83
N ARG A 289 6.23 8.19 0.86
CA ARG A 289 4.94 8.76 0.42
C ARG A 289 3.75 8.21 1.21
N ILE A 290 3.94 7.12 1.94
CA ILE A 290 2.85 6.43 2.64
C ILE A 290 2.11 7.33 3.63
N PRO A 291 2.78 8.15 4.48
CA PRO A 291 2.06 9.08 5.36
C PRO A 291 1.11 10.01 4.60
N LEU A 292 1.52 10.53 3.44
CA LEU A 292 0.70 11.43 2.64
C LEU A 292 -0.44 10.69 1.92
N ILE A 293 -0.17 9.49 1.40
CA ILE A 293 -1.18 8.64 0.73
C ILE A 293 -2.26 8.22 1.73
N LEU A 294 -1.90 7.88 2.97
CA LEU A 294 -2.86 7.51 4.01
C LEU A 294 -3.70 8.72 4.45
N ALA A 295 -3.10 9.91 4.52
CA ALA A 295 -3.80 11.13 4.91
C ALA A 295 -4.73 11.69 3.82
N GLN A 296 -4.37 11.53 2.54
CA GLN A 296 -5.03 12.22 1.42
C GLN A 296 -5.60 11.28 0.34
N GLY A 297 -5.34 9.98 0.44
CA GLY A 297 -5.55 9.04 -0.66
C GLY A 297 -4.47 9.15 -1.74
N LEU A 298 -4.58 8.31 -2.78
CA LEU A 298 -3.76 8.46 -3.99
C LEU A 298 -4.20 9.72 -4.75
N ARG A 299 -3.21 10.41 -5.31
CA ARG A 299 -3.38 11.66 -6.05
C ARG A 299 -2.64 11.63 -7.37
N ASN A 300 -3.18 12.31 -8.36
CA ASN A 300 -2.55 12.50 -9.65
C ASN A 300 -1.43 13.54 -9.52
N MET A 301 -0.19 13.07 -9.42
CA MET A 301 0.99 13.93 -9.26
C MET A 301 1.66 14.31 -10.58
N SER A 302 1.02 14.06 -11.72
CA SER A 302 1.60 14.31 -13.05
C SER A 302 1.89 15.80 -13.27
N GLY A 303 3.08 16.11 -13.80
CA GLY A 303 3.55 17.49 -14.02
C GLY A 303 3.92 18.22 -12.74
N THR A 304 3.84 17.58 -11.58
CA THR A 304 4.28 18.15 -10.31
C THR A 304 5.67 17.66 -9.96
N ARG A 305 6.28 18.37 -9.01
CA ARG A 305 7.53 17.96 -8.38
C ARG A 305 7.44 16.60 -7.64
N TYR A 306 6.23 16.09 -7.39
CA TYR A 306 6.01 14.80 -6.73
C TYR A 306 5.94 13.62 -7.72
N GLN A 307 6.02 13.86 -9.02
CA GLN A 307 6.04 12.80 -10.03
C GLN A 307 7.29 11.92 -9.87
N SER A 308 7.13 10.62 -9.60
CA SER A 308 8.26 9.66 -9.49
C SER A 308 8.71 9.11 -10.84
N ASN A 309 7.73 8.72 -11.66
CA ASN A 309 7.93 8.06 -12.94
C ASN A 309 7.41 8.97 -14.07
N GLY A 310 7.95 8.84 -15.27
CA GLY A 310 7.48 9.60 -16.44
C GLY A 310 6.00 9.37 -16.76
N THR A 311 5.43 10.21 -17.62
CA THR A 311 4.06 10.05 -18.13
C THR A 311 4.04 9.27 -19.44
N ALA A 312 4.60 8.05 -19.45
CA ALA A 312 4.72 7.24 -20.67
C ALA A 312 3.35 6.99 -21.33
N MET A 313 2.33 6.75 -20.50
CA MET A 313 0.94 6.48 -20.93
C MET A 313 0.01 7.68 -20.63
N GLY A 314 0.57 8.87 -20.47
CA GLY A 314 -0.16 10.10 -20.15
C GLY A 314 -0.22 10.45 -18.66
N LYS A 315 -1.00 11.49 -18.34
CA LYS A 315 -1.13 12.03 -16.97
C LYS A 315 -2.17 11.22 -16.18
N GLY A 316 -1.81 10.72 -15.01
CA GLY A 316 -2.73 9.99 -14.12
C GLY A 316 -2.04 9.27 -12.97
N ILE A 317 -2.85 8.55 -12.19
CA ILE A 317 -2.42 7.56 -11.20
C ILE A 317 -2.22 6.23 -11.95
N TYR A 318 -1.00 5.70 -11.90
CA TYR A 318 -0.65 4.44 -12.56
C TYR A 318 -0.96 3.27 -11.65
N LEU A 319 -1.76 2.33 -12.13
CA LEU A 319 -2.15 1.10 -11.43
C LEU A 319 -1.90 -0.09 -12.35
N ALA A 320 -1.74 -1.28 -11.79
CA ALA A 320 -1.65 -2.52 -12.55
C ALA A 320 -2.62 -3.57 -11.99
N ALA A 321 -3.17 -4.42 -12.87
CA ALA A 321 -3.91 -5.60 -12.43
C ALA A 321 -3.00 -6.64 -11.76
N ASP A 322 -1.73 -6.69 -12.19
CA ASP A 322 -0.71 -7.58 -11.67
C ASP A 322 0.12 -6.91 -10.55
N PRO A 323 0.23 -7.53 -9.36
CA PRO A 323 0.99 -6.96 -8.25
C PRO A 323 2.50 -6.87 -8.54
N GLN A 324 3.06 -7.80 -9.30
CA GLN A 324 4.49 -7.82 -9.64
C GLN A 324 4.86 -6.59 -10.49
N THR A 325 4.04 -6.28 -11.49
CA THR A 325 4.18 -5.09 -12.34
C THR A 325 4.22 -3.81 -11.49
N SER A 326 3.31 -3.69 -10.52
CA SER A 326 3.32 -2.56 -9.57
C SER A 326 4.54 -2.57 -8.65
N LEU A 327 5.00 -3.73 -8.19
CA LEU A 327 6.14 -3.85 -7.30
C LEU A 327 7.44 -3.32 -7.93
N TYR A 328 7.62 -3.42 -9.25
CA TYR A 328 8.77 -2.84 -9.96
C TYR A 328 8.85 -1.31 -9.81
N TYR A 329 7.72 -0.64 -9.58
CA TYR A 329 7.67 0.80 -9.32
C TYR A 329 7.82 1.16 -7.83
N SER A 330 8.06 0.16 -6.97
CA SER A 330 8.27 0.36 -5.53
C SER A 330 9.75 0.50 -5.21
N ASN A 331 10.11 1.58 -4.50
CA ASN A 331 11.50 1.78 -4.07
C ASN A 331 11.82 0.89 -2.87
N THR A 332 12.95 0.20 -2.93
CA THR A 332 13.54 -0.48 -1.77
C THR A 332 14.06 0.54 -0.77
N THR A 333 13.81 0.31 0.51
CA THR A 333 14.40 1.05 1.64
C THR A 333 14.83 0.09 2.73
N TYR A 334 15.43 0.60 3.81
CA TYR A 334 15.70 -0.19 5.02
C TYR A 334 14.64 0.07 6.06
N ALA A 335 14.16 -1.01 6.69
CA ALA A 335 13.31 -0.95 7.86
C ALA A 335 13.96 -0.12 8.98
N TRP A 336 13.14 0.38 9.89
CA TRP A 336 13.65 1.02 11.10
C TRP A 336 14.48 0.01 11.90
N GLY A 337 15.71 0.38 12.28
CA GLY A 337 16.70 -0.55 12.82
C GLY A 337 16.33 -1.18 14.16
N ARG A 338 15.34 -0.64 14.87
CA ARG A 338 14.80 -1.20 16.13
C ARG A 338 13.43 -1.88 15.93
N SER A 339 13.04 -2.11 14.68
CA SER A 339 11.87 -2.91 14.38
C SER A 339 12.10 -4.37 14.77
N GLN A 340 11.17 -4.92 15.54
CA GLN A 340 11.19 -6.34 15.92
C GLN A 340 10.64 -7.24 14.83
N ASN A 341 9.88 -6.65 13.90
CA ASN A 341 9.21 -7.37 12.83
C ASN A 341 10.14 -7.61 11.63
N TRP A 342 11.19 -6.78 11.48
CA TRP A 342 11.96 -6.69 10.24
C TRP A 342 13.47 -6.79 10.43
N ALA A 343 14.01 -6.55 11.64
CA ALA A 343 15.45 -6.57 11.87
C ALA A 343 16.07 -7.98 11.86
N SER A 344 15.26 -9.03 12.07
CA SER A 344 15.74 -10.42 12.23
C SER A 344 15.79 -11.22 10.92
N GLY A 345 15.15 -10.74 9.85
CA GLY A 345 15.19 -11.38 8.54
C GLY A 345 16.47 -11.03 7.79
N GLY A 346 17.26 -12.04 7.38
CA GLY A 346 18.41 -11.86 6.49
C GLY A 346 18.07 -11.02 5.23
N ALA A 347 19.10 -10.40 4.65
CA ALA A 347 19.06 -9.26 3.72
C ALA A 347 18.76 -7.89 4.38
N LYS A 348 19.54 -7.53 5.41
CA LYS A 348 19.71 -6.17 5.97
C LYS A 348 18.42 -5.39 6.28
N GLY A 349 17.28 -6.06 6.49
CA GLY A 349 15.98 -5.39 6.72
C GLY A 349 15.50 -4.54 5.53
N ALA A 350 15.89 -4.88 4.29
CA ALA A 350 15.39 -4.17 3.12
C ALA A 350 13.90 -4.46 2.92
N VAL A 351 13.11 -3.43 2.57
CA VAL A 351 11.64 -3.54 2.37
C VAL A 351 11.16 -2.68 1.20
N LYS A 352 10.08 -3.11 0.56
CA LYS A 352 9.30 -2.39 -0.46
C LYS A 352 7.86 -2.22 0.01
N VAL A 353 7.16 -1.21 -0.52
CA VAL A 353 5.75 -1.00 -0.23
C VAL A 353 4.90 -1.16 -1.49
N LEU A 354 3.92 -2.07 -1.41
CA LEU A 354 2.89 -2.27 -2.43
C LEU A 354 1.54 -1.90 -1.84
N LEU A 355 0.74 -1.14 -2.58
CA LEU A 355 -0.62 -0.80 -2.20
C LEU A 355 -1.61 -1.69 -2.94
N ALA A 356 -2.57 -2.24 -2.22
CA ALA A 356 -3.79 -2.80 -2.80
C ALA A 356 -4.86 -1.72 -2.82
N CYS A 357 -5.40 -1.46 -4.00
CA CYS A 357 -6.43 -0.46 -4.23
C CYS A 357 -7.71 -1.11 -4.76
N GLU A 358 -8.85 -0.44 -4.60
CA GLU A 358 -10.03 -0.69 -5.42
C GLU A 358 -10.15 0.39 -6.49
N LEU A 359 -10.48 -0.04 -7.71
CA LEU A 359 -10.73 0.83 -8.86
C LEU A 359 -12.17 0.69 -9.32
N ALA A 360 -12.86 1.81 -9.47
CA ALA A 360 -14.24 1.90 -9.97
C ALA A 360 -14.30 2.69 -11.29
N GLY A 361 -15.33 2.46 -12.09
CA GLY A 361 -15.58 3.26 -13.30
C GLY A 361 -14.60 3.02 -14.46
N GLU A 362 -13.89 1.89 -14.46
CA GLU A 362 -13.02 1.42 -15.55
C GLU A 362 -13.42 -0.01 -15.93
N ALA A 363 -13.19 -0.40 -17.19
CA ALA A 363 -13.43 -1.76 -17.63
C ALA A 363 -12.34 -2.71 -17.09
N ARG A 364 -12.73 -3.93 -16.68
CA ARG A 364 -11.77 -4.99 -16.37
C ARG A 364 -11.14 -5.52 -17.66
N GLY A 365 -9.90 -6.00 -17.57
CA GLY A 365 -9.21 -6.71 -18.66
C GLY A 365 -7.88 -6.09 -19.06
N GLU A 366 -7.65 -4.83 -18.70
CA GLU A 366 -6.37 -4.16 -18.93
C GLU A 366 -5.32 -4.60 -17.90
N SER A 367 -4.07 -4.69 -18.34
CA SER A 367 -2.93 -4.98 -17.45
C SER A 367 -2.49 -3.73 -16.68
N LEU A 368 -2.69 -2.54 -17.25
CA LEU A 368 -2.28 -1.24 -16.74
C LEU A 368 -3.42 -0.22 -16.85
N TYR A 369 -3.56 0.63 -15.83
CA TYR A 369 -4.58 1.68 -15.77
C TYR A 369 -3.92 3.03 -15.49
N VAL A 370 -4.34 4.07 -16.21
CA VAL A 370 -3.91 5.46 -15.98
C VAL A 370 -5.13 6.29 -15.57
N VAL A 371 -5.33 6.41 -14.27
CA VAL A 371 -6.54 7.01 -13.73
C VAL A 371 -6.36 8.51 -13.54
N LYS A 372 -7.08 9.31 -14.33
CA LYS A 372 -7.06 10.78 -14.23
C LYS A 372 -7.89 11.30 -13.07
N ASP A 373 -9.05 10.69 -12.86
CA ASP A 373 -9.99 11.03 -11.81
C ASP A 373 -9.62 10.32 -10.51
N GLU A 374 -9.06 11.07 -9.57
CA GLU A 374 -8.63 10.52 -8.30
C GLU A 374 -9.79 9.99 -7.42
N GLY A 375 -11.05 10.30 -7.76
CA GLY A 375 -12.24 9.77 -7.09
C GLY A 375 -12.49 8.29 -7.41
N LYS A 376 -11.94 7.77 -8.51
CA LYS A 376 -12.14 6.36 -8.93
C LYS A 376 -11.31 5.35 -8.15
N VAL A 377 -10.39 5.78 -7.28
CA VAL A 377 -9.41 4.90 -6.64
C VAL A 377 -9.38 5.13 -5.13
N VAL A 378 -9.46 4.05 -4.38
CA VAL A 378 -9.23 4.05 -2.92
C VAL A 378 -8.21 2.98 -2.55
N VAL A 379 -7.35 3.30 -1.60
CA VAL A 379 -6.40 2.33 -1.06
C VAL A 379 -7.13 1.50 0.00
N ARG A 380 -6.96 0.19 0.00
CA ARG A 380 -7.57 -0.69 1.01
C ARG A 380 -6.53 -1.37 1.86
N CYS A 381 -5.40 -1.74 1.28
CA CYS A 381 -4.31 -2.36 2.01
C CYS A 381 -2.95 -1.75 1.67
N VAL A 382 -2.05 -1.85 2.63
CA VAL A 382 -0.61 -1.59 2.47
C VAL A 382 0.11 -2.90 2.77
N PHE A 383 0.98 -3.33 1.85
CA PHE A 383 1.86 -4.47 2.05
C PHE A 383 3.29 -3.99 2.23
N LEU A 384 3.95 -4.46 3.29
CA LEU A 384 5.38 -4.33 3.44
C LEU A 384 6.03 -5.66 3.03
N ILE A 385 6.79 -5.60 1.93
CA ILE A 385 7.36 -6.76 1.24
C ILE A 385 8.87 -6.79 1.50
N PRO A 386 9.45 -7.92 1.95
CA PRO A 386 10.89 -8.05 2.08
C PRO A 386 11.61 -7.75 0.75
N GLY A 387 12.70 -6.99 0.81
CA GLY A 387 13.45 -6.58 -0.38
C GLY A 387 14.16 -7.73 -1.10
N SER A 388 14.35 -8.86 -0.41
CA SER A 388 14.82 -10.13 -0.97
C SER A 388 13.76 -10.86 -1.79
N LEU A 389 12.47 -10.54 -1.60
CA LEU A 389 11.39 -11.16 -2.32
C LEU A 389 11.26 -10.51 -3.72
N GLY A 390 11.45 -11.33 -4.75
CA GLY A 390 11.13 -10.97 -6.13
C GLY A 390 9.61 -10.88 -6.36
N GLY A 391 9.22 -10.59 -7.61
CA GLY A 391 7.80 -10.56 -8.00
C GLY A 391 7.12 -11.93 -7.96
N GLU A 392 7.89 -13.01 -8.10
CA GLU A 392 7.39 -14.39 -8.25
C GLU A 392 6.65 -14.93 -7.02
N GLY A 393 6.73 -14.28 -5.86
CA GLY A 393 5.97 -14.68 -4.68
C GLY A 393 4.50 -14.21 -4.71
N LEU A 394 4.13 -13.27 -5.56
CA LEU A 394 2.85 -12.56 -5.43
C LEU A 394 1.69 -13.17 -6.24
N TYR A 395 1.87 -14.37 -6.78
CA TYR A 395 0.81 -15.07 -7.50
C TYR A 395 -0.37 -15.38 -6.57
N GLY A 396 -1.59 -15.16 -7.06
CA GLY A 396 -2.83 -15.44 -6.31
C GLY A 396 -3.26 -14.33 -5.33
N LEU A 397 -2.42 -13.33 -5.06
CA LEU A 397 -2.77 -12.21 -4.18
C LEU A 397 -4.03 -11.47 -4.66
N SER A 398 -4.23 -11.34 -5.97
CA SER A 398 -5.43 -10.71 -6.54
C SER A 398 -6.72 -11.45 -6.16
N LEU A 399 -6.72 -12.78 -6.16
CA LEU A 399 -7.89 -13.60 -5.80
C LEU A 399 -8.20 -13.51 -4.30
N GLU A 400 -7.17 -13.50 -3.46
CA GLU A 400 -7.34 -13.29 -2.02
C GLU A 400 -7.89 -11.88 -1.72
N LEU A 401 -7.43 -10.87 -2.46
CA LEU A 401 -7.92 -9.51 -2.33
C LEU A 401 -9.37 -9.33 -2.79
N GLU A 402 -9.82 -10.03 -3.83
CA GLU A 402 -11.23 -10.02 -4.19
C GLU A 402 -12.12 -10.52 -3.05
N LYS A 403 -11.70 -11.59 -2.37
CA LYS A 403 -12.40 -12.12 -1.19
C LYS A 403 -12.36 -11.12 -0.04
N LEU A 404 -11.18 -10.56 0.26
CA LEU A 404 -10.99 -9.55 1.29
C LEU A 404 -11.90 -8.34 1.06
N TYR A 405 -11.91 -7.80 -0.17
CA TYR A 405 -12.70 -6.61 -0.50
C TYR A 405 -14.19 -6.86 -0.46
N LYS A 406 -14.63 -8.06 -0.85
CA LYS A 406 -16.02 -8.46 -0.65
C LYS A 406 -16.40 -8.35 0.83
N VAL A 407 -15.61 -8.92 1.73
CA VAL A 407 -15.84 -8.84 3.17
C VAL A 407 -15.81 -7.38 3.68
N LEU A 408 -14.87 -6.56 3.19
CA LEU A 408 -14.78 -5.15 3.57
C LEU A 408 -15.95 -4.29 3.05
N ARG A 409 -16.55 -4.64 1.90
CA ARG A 409 -17.73 -3.95 1.35
C ARG A 409 -19.00 -4.37 2.09
N ASP A 410 -19.17 -5.66 2.34
CA ASP A 410 -20.33 -6.20 3.04
C ASP A 410 -20.44 -5.64 4.48
N GLY A 411 -19.31 -5.26 5.10
CA GLY A 411 -19.28 -4.62 6.42
C GLY A 411 -19.54 -3.10 6.45
N ARG A 412 -19.72 -2.45 5.29
CA ARG A 412 -19.97 -0.98 5.20
C ARG A 412 -21.42 -0.61 4.92
N GLY A 413 -22.23 -1.56 4.45
CA GLY A 413 -23.69 -1.43 4.40
C GLY A 413 -24.30 -1.65 5.77
#